data_AF-A0A968AVP0-F1
#
_entry.id   AF-A0A968AVP0-F1
#
_cell.length_a   1.000
_cell.length_b   1.000
_cell.length_c   1.000
_cell.angle_alpha   90.00
_cell.angle_beta   90.00
_cell.angle_gamma   90.00
#
_symmetry.space_group_name_H-M   'P 1'
#
loop_
_entity.id
_entity.type
_entity.pdbx_description
1 polymer ?
#
loop_
_entity_poly.entity_id
_entity_poly.type
_entity_poly.pdbx_seq_one_letter_code
_entity_poly.pdbx_strand_id
1 'polypeptide(L)' 'KIDATDLPYAYWGDSGLLSVGDWVLAIGNALGGGGGATQGIVTRLNAAVNVDGNTLYGLIQTTAA' A
#
# COMPACT_ATOMS: atom_id res chain seq x y z
N LYS A 1 -18.38 -5.91 -0.95
CA LYS A 1 -19.41 -4.89 -1.27
C LYS A 1 -20.08 -4.47 0.04
N ILE A 2 -20.33 -3.18 0.21
CA ILE A 2 -21.00 -2.60 1.39
C ILE A 2 -22.37 -2.06 0.93
N ASP A 3 -23.41 -2.14 1.77
CA ASP A 3 -24.76 -1.64 1.49
C ASP A 3 -24.96 -0.23 2.07
N ALA A 4 -24.47 0.77 1.35
CA ALA A 4 -24.58 2.19 1.68
C ALA A 4 -24.50 3.04 0.40
N THR A 5 -25.03 4.27 0.43
CA THR A 5 -24.98 5.24 -0.67
C THR A 5 -23.99 6.35 -0.37
N ASP A 6 -23.51 7.03 -1.42
CA ASP A 6 -22.70 8.26 -1.35
C ASP A 6 -21.41 8.16 -0.52
N LEU A 7 -20.74 7.00 -0.57
CA LEU A 7 -19.45 6.81 0.10
C LEU A 7 -18.33 7.58 -0.61
N PRO A 8 -17.43 8.25 0.15
CA PRO A 8 -16.25 8.87 -0.42
C PRO A 8 -15.27 7.80 -0.94
N TYR A 9 -14.48 8.17 -1.94
CA TYR A 9 -13.47 7.30 -2.54
C TYR A 9 -12.22 8.11 -2.90
N ALA A 10 -11.09 7.40 -3.00
CA ALA A 10 -9.84 7.95 -3.51
C ALA A 10 -9.74 7.73 -5.02
N TYR A 11 -9.04 8.61 -5.72
CA TYR A 11 -8.69 8.41 -7.13
C TYR A 11 -7.63 7.32 -7.26
N TRP A 12 -7.74 6.51 -8.31
CA TRP A 12 -6.72 5.53 -8.67
C TRP A 12 -5.53 6.21 -9.34
N GLY A 13 -4.32 5.77 -8.97
CA GLY A 13 -3.08 6.12 -9.66
C GLY A 13 -2.61 5.00 -10.59
N ASP A 14 -1.62 5.31 -11.43
CA ASP A 14 -0.91 4.33 -12.26
C ASP A 14 0.38 3.88 -11.56
N SER A 15 0.45 2.62 -11.17
CA SER A 15 1.63 2.04 -10.51
C SER A 15 2.81 1.82 -11.45
N GLY A 16 2.60 1.81 -12.78
CA GLY A 16 3.67 1.70 -13.78
C GLY A 16 4.56 2.93 -13.86
N LEU A 17 4.12 4.05 -13.28
CA LEU A 17 4.88 5.31 -13.22
C LEU A 17 5.72 5.45 -11.94
N LEU A 18 5.58 4.55 -10.97
CA LEU A 18 6.35 4.61 -9.72
C LEU A 18 7.82 4.34 -9.94
N SER A 19 8.65 5.02 -9.16
CA SER A 19 10.10 4.86 -9.11
C SER A 19 10.59 4.59 -7.69
N VAL A 20 11.71 3.87 -7.57
CA VAL A 20 12.40 3.74 -6.28
C VAL A 20 12.87 5.12 -5.82
N GLY A 21 12.57 5.46 -4.57
CA GLY A 21 12.81 6.78 -3.99
C GLY A 21 11.58 7.69 -3.94
N ASP A 22 10.49 7.34 -4.63
CA ASP A 22 9.25 8.12 -4.57
C ASP A 22 8.70 8.13 -3.15
N TRP A 23 8.29 9.32 -2.68
CA TRP A 23 7.59 9.48 -1.42
C TRP A 23 6.21 8.84 -1.47
N VAL A 24 5.85 8.12 -0.41
CA VAL A 24 4.56 7.45 -0.28
C VAL A 24 4.01 7.58 1.14
N LEU A 25 2.69 7.45 1.26
CA LEU A 25 1.96 7.35 2.52
C LEU A 25 1.20 6.01 2.56
N ALA A 26 1.34 5.26 3.64
CA ALA A 26 0.51 4.09 3.94
C ALA A 26 -0.58 4.50 4.95
N ILE A 27 -1.85 4.32 4.59
CA ILE A 27 -3.01 4.68 5.43
C ILE A 27 -3.72 3.41 5.87
N GLY A 28 -3.96 3.25 7.17
CA GLY A 28 -4.62 2.06 7.70
C GLY A 28 -4.91 2.16 9.20
N ASN A 29 -5.43 1.09 9.79
CA ASN A 29 -5.61 0.96 11.24
C ASN A 29 -4.67 -0.13 11.77
N ALA A 30 -3.46 0.27 12.12
CA ALA A 30 -2.49 -0.64 12.71
C ALA A 30 -2.90 -0.98 14.15
N LEU A 31 -2.95 -2.27 14.48
CA LEU A 31 -3.20 -2.79 15.83
C LEU A 31 -4.54 -2.37 16.48
N GLY A 32 -5.49 -1.83 15.71
CA GLY A 32 -6.83 -1.49 16.21
C GLY A 32 -6.90 -0.17 17.01
N GLY A 33 -5.83 0.63 17.02
CA GLY A 33 -5.76 1.90 17.77
C GLY A 33 -6.49 3.08 17.13
N GLY A 34 -7.00 2.92 15.91
CA GLY A 34 -7.61 3.98 15.11
C GLY A 34 -6.94 4.15 13.76
N GLY A 35 -7.57 4.93 12.87
CA GLY A 35 -6.98 5.25 11.56
C GLY A 35 -5.71 6.10 11.72
N GLY A 36 -4.66 5.75 10.98
CA GLY A 36 -3.37 6.45 10.96
C GLY A 36 -2.72 6.41 9.57
N ALA A 37 -1.73 7.27 9.40
CA ALA A 37 -0.93 7.34 8.18
C ALA A 37 0.56 7.37 8.54
N THR A 38 1.38 6.63 7.78
CA THR A 38 2.83 6.59 7.96
C THR A 38 3.51 6.94 6.64
N GLN A 39 4.59 7.72 6.71
CA GLN A 39 5.31 8.23 5.54
C GLN A 39 6.58 7.43 5.31
N GLY A 40 6.94 7.22 4.05
CA GLY A 40 8.18 6.57 3.66
C GLY A 40 8.50 6.77 2.19
N ILE A 41 9.39 5.94 1.68
CA ILE A 41 9.75 5.90 0.26
C ILE A 41 9.55 4.51 -0.32
N VAL A 42 9.31 4.45 -1.63
CA VAL A 42 9.41 3.20 -2.39
C VAL A 42 10.86 2.72 -2.35
N THR A 43 11.09 1.50 -1.89
CA THR A 43 12.43 0.89 -1.83
C THR A 43 12.62 -0.15 -2.91
N ARG A 44 11.56 -0.87 -3.30
CA ARG A 44 11.58 -1.89 -4.36
C ARG A 44 10.23 -1.97 -5.08
N LEU A 45 10.28 -2.23 -6.38
CA LEU A 45 9.13 -2.50 -7.23
C LEU A 45 9.19 -3.93 -7.77
N ASN A 46 8.04 -4.51 -8.11
CA ASN A 46 7.92 -5.88 -8.61
C ASN A 46 8.60 -6.92 -7.69
N ALA A 47 8.55 -6.68 -6.38
CA ALA A 47 9.12 -7.59 -5.40
C ALA A 47 8.32 -8.89 -5.34
N ALA A 48 9.03 -9.99 -5.03
CA ALA A 48 8.46 -11.28 -4.75
C ALA A 48 8.78 -11.69 -3.32
N VAL A 49 7.78 -12.20 -2.60
CA VAL A 49 7.90 -12.62 -1.18
C VAL A 49 7.19 -13.95 -1.01
N ASN A 50 7.84 -14.92 -0.37
CA ASN A 50 7.21 -16.17 0.01
C ASN A 50 6.57 -16.01 1.40
N VAL A 51 5.26 -16.28 1.49
CA VAL A 51 4.48 -16.27 2.73
C VAL A 51 3.79 -17.62 2.83
N ASP A 52 4.17 -18.41 3.83
CA ASP A 52 3.61 -19.74 4.12
C ASP A 52 3.53 -20.67 2.89
N GLY A 53 4.60 -20.69 2.07
CA GLY A 53 4.69 -21.51 0.88
C GLY A 53 4.03 -20.91 -0.37
N ASN A 54 3.29 -19.80 -0.24
CA ASN A 54 2.75 -19.06 -1.38
C ASN A 54 3.68 -17.90 -1.76
N THR A 55 4.04 -17.79 -3.04
CA THR A 55 4.85 -16.66 -3.51
C THR A 55 3.94 -15.57 -4.05
N LEU A 56 3.95 -14.42 -3.38
CA LEU A 56 3.34 -13.19 -3.85
C LEU A 56 4.30 -12.50 -4.80
N TYR A 57 3.80 -12.00 -5.93
CA TYR A 57 4.56 -11.30 -6.97
C TYR A 57 4.00 -9.89 -7.19
N GLY A 58 4.78 -9.03 -7.84
CA GLY A 58 4.33 -7.68 -8.20
C GLY A 58 4.18 -6.74 -7.01
N LEU A 59 4.82 -7.05 -5.87
CA LEU A 59 4.69 -6.26 -4.66
C LEU A 59 5.50 -4.95 -4.76
N ILE A 60 4.98 -3.90 -4.12
CA ILE A 60 5.70 -2.66 -3.86
C ILE A 60 6.20 -2.69 -2.42
N GLN A 61 7.48 -2.41 -2.20
CA GLN A 61 8.09 -2.36 -0.88
C GLN A 61 8.33 -0.91 -0.47
N THR A 62 8.02 -0.55 0.77
CA THR A 62 8.19 0.81 1.31
C THR A 62 8.82 0.80 2.70
N THR A 63 9.39 1.94 3.12
CA THR A 63 9.82 2.19 4.51
C THR A 63 8.71 2.75 5.40
N ALA A 64 7.53 3.06 4.84
CA ALA A 64 6.38 3.50 5.64
C ALA A 64 5.96 2.36 6.59
N ALA A 65 6.06 2.60 7.89
CA ALA A 65 5.84 1.63 8.96
C ALA A 65 5.03 2.27 10.09
#